data_AF-A0A6A3XVR0-F1
#
_entry.id   AF-A0A6A3XVR0-F1
#
_cell.length_a   1.000
_cell.length_b   1.000
_cell.length_c   1.000
_cell.angle_alpha   90.00
_cell.angle_beta   90.00
_cell.angle_gamma   90.00
#
_symmetry.space_group_name_H-M   'P 1'
#
loop_
_entity.id
_entity.type
_entity.pdbx_description
1 polymer ?
#
loop_
_entity_poly.entity_id
_entity_poly.type
_entity_poly.pdbx_seq_one_letter_code
_entity_poly.pdbx_strand_id
1 'polypeptide(L)'
;MRRTSTLLVFFQLLLLAAMASAAVTSSDIAPSSDPSSPELLEKTWTVSAANIGTLEVQVAGNVFVDYDRSLESADGIAAKVVMRASNPKLLGTVNVTDIGGNGADSGVRLHYKNQQLHVEGLVTTQILLSKPNALRSISATNTQNVVLGESVIVNDDKAASLQFSTHGSGHIFVNSTANRSIDVRSVGIAVSGDGGVQFQATSLKVEEELVVALVGSGHVAVVAEESFVANKMEAAVAGTSKVFVQTPSLQVETLATEIVGTGEVSYATSGTCGTEKIRLAAEGSVNSASIVCKNADVSIIGTGEVVVQATERLSATLLITGSIKYVNRRPKSIQTSGLVLENSIQQAEAIPSTEYAPLSPPNRAATGVFLTVEAANNNDSPYVHVRPVMEPTMRLQNLSASLPESMSALVLFEVALVAMAFVAFSAFKFKQRRMRSKYQTMLP
;
A
#
# COMPACT_ATOMS: atom_id res chain seq x y z
N MET A 1 -34.90 -63.91 30.06
CA MET A 1 -34.08 -64.08 28.83
C MET A 1 -32.82 -63.24 28.96
N ARG A 2 -31.65 -63.88 28.88
CA ARG A 2 -30.31 -63.28 28.84
C ARG A 2 -30.04 -62.62 27.49
N ARG A 3 -29.28 -61.50 27.51
CA ARG A 3 -28.07 -61.19 26.69
C ARG A 3 -27.66 -59.74 27.03
N THR A 4 -26.67 -59.49 27.90
CA THR A 4 -25.24 -59.21 27.59
C THR A 4 -25.01 -58.45 26.27
N SER A 5 -24.42 -57.24 26.32
CA SER A 5 -23.01 -57.03 25.96
C SER A 5 -22.59 -55.54 25.98
N THR A 6 -21.46 -55.25 26.65
CA THR A 6 -20.35 -54.32 26.28
C THR A 6 -20.69 -52.88 25.86
N LEU A 7 -20.43 -51.86 26.68
CA LEU A 7 -19.11 -51.25 26.98
C LEU A 7 -18.41 -50.75 25.71
N LEU A 8 -18.67 -49.48 25.35
CA LEU A 8 -17.79 -48.68 24.50
C LEU A 8 -17.73 -47.26 25.07
N VAL A 9 -16.77 -47.08 25.97
CA VAL A 9 -16.20 -45.77 26.33
C VAL A 9 -15.43 -45.32 25.09
N PHE A 10 -15.90 -44.29 24.40
CA PHE A 10 -15.10 -43.55 23.43
C PHE A 10 -15.10 -42.07 23.82
N PHE A 11 -14.08 -41.75 24.61
CA PHE A 11 -13.32 -40.50 24.63
C PHE A 11 -13.86 -39.41 23.68
N GLN A 12 -14.66 -38.48 24.21
CA GLN A 12 -14.76 -37.13 23.65
C GLN A 12 -13.44 -36.42 23.96
N LEU A 13 -12.45 -36.62 23.09
CA LEU A 13 -11.29 -35.74 22.99
C LEU A 13 -11.80 -34.44 22.35
N LEU A 14 -12.28 -33.54 23.20
CA LEU A 14 -12.50 -32.14 22.84
C LEU A 14 -11.13 -31.57 22.50
N LEU A 15 -10.74 -31.63 21.23
CA LEU A 15 -9.67 -30.79 20.70
C LEU A 15 -10.21 -29.35 20.71
N LEU A 16 -10.14 -28.67 21.87
CA LEU A 16 -9.91 -27.23 21.83
C LEU A 16 -8.57 -27.08 21.14
N ALA A 17 -8.57 -26.79 19.84
CA ALA A 17 -7.45 -26.09 19.25
C ALA A 17 -7.37 -24.77 20.01
N ALA A 18 -6.51 -24.73 21.03
CA ALA A 18 -6.13 -23.50 21.68
C ALA A 18 -5.68 -22.56 20.55
N MET A 19 -6.44 -21.47 20.34
CA MET A 19 -6.01 -20.41 19.47
C MET A 19 -4.67 -19.94 20.04
N ALA A 20 -3.58 -20.24 19.35
CA ALA A 20 -2.27 -19.76 19.76
C ALA A 20 -2.23 -18.26 19.45
N SER A 21 -2.75 -17.45 20.37
CA SER A 21 -2.50 -16.01 20.36
C SER A 21 -1.01 -15.80 20.56
N ALA A 22 -0.40 -14.91 19.79
CA ALA A 22 1.00 -14.57 19.98
C ALA A 22 1.20 -14.03 21.40
N ALA A 23 2.12 -14.63 22.15
CA ALA A 23 2.49 -14.10 23.46
C ALA A 23 3.48 -12.96 23.24
N VAL A 24 3.13 -11.76 23.69
CA VAL A 24 4.02 -10.60 23.65
C VAL A 24 4.54 -10.34 25.06
N THR A 25 5.86 -10.36 25.20
CA THR A 25 6.55 -9.96 26.44
C THR A 25 7.38 -8.71 26.18
N SER A 26 7.57 -7.86 27.18
CA SER A 26 8.37 -6.63 27.04
C SER A 26 9.45 -6.56 28.12
N SER A 27 10.62 -6.05 27.76
CA SER A 27 11.67 -5.67 28.72
C SER A 27 11.30 -4.41 29.49
N ASP A 28 12.01 -4.19 30.59
CA ASP A 28 12.10 -2.86 31.20
C ASP A 28 12.84 -1.88 30.27
N ILE A 29 12.69 -0.59 30.55
CA ILE A 29 13.43 0.46 29.85
C ILE A 29 14.87 0.47 30.38
N ALA A 30 15.84 0.38 29.47
CA ALA A 30 17.26 0.37 29.78
C ALA A 30 18.02 1.34 28.87
N PRO A 31 19.30 1.66 29.14
CA PRO A 31 20.16 2.33 28.15
C PRO A 31 20.26 1.52 26.85
N SER A 32 20.37 2.22 25.72
CA SER A 32 20.50 1.61 24.40
C SER A 32 21.70 0.66 24.30
N SER A 33 21.48 -0.52 23.71
CA SER A 33 22.57 -1.44 23.38
C SER A 33 23.23 -1.12 22.03
N ASP A 34 22.71 -0.15 21.28
CA ASP A 34 23.23 0.25 19.98
C ASP A 34 24.39 1.25 20.15
N PRO A 35 25.62 0.89 19.74
CA PRO A 35 26.79 1.75 19.89
C PRO A 35 26.70 3.04 19.06
N SER A 36 25.79 3.11 18.08
CA SER A 36 25.55 4.33 17.29
C SER A 36 24.63 5.34 17.97
N SER A 37 23.94 4.93 19.04
CA SER A 37 23.02 5.79 19.82
C SER A 37 23.04 5.47 21.32
N PRO A 38 24.22 5.49 21.98
CA PRO A 38 24.37 5.13 23.40
C PRO A 38 23.63 6.08 24.36
N GLU A 39 23.30 7.29 23.90
CA GLU A 39 22.55 8.30 24.65
C GLU A 39 21.04 8.03 24.74
N LEU A 40 20.51 7.11 23.92
CA LEU A 40 19.10 6.77 23.92
C LEU A 40 18.77 5.71 24.97
N LEU A 41 17.49 5.67 25.35
CA LEU A 41 16.90 4.57 26.09
C LEU A 41 16.30 3.57 25.11
N GLU A 42 16.23 2.31 25.49
CA GLU A 42 15.71 1.20 24.69
C GLU A 42 14.64 0.43 25.46
N LYS A 43 13.62 0.00 24.74
CA LYS A 43 12.65 -1.00 25.19
C LYS A 43 12.42 -2.02 24.08
N THR A 44 12.43 -3.29 24.46
CA THR A 44 12.26 -4.41 23.53
C THR A 44 10.99 -5.19 23.85
N TRP A 45 10.22 -5.53 22.82
CA TRP A 45 9.12 -6.48 22.88
C TRP A 45 9.49 -7.73 22.10
N THR A 46 9.30 -8.90 22.71
CA THR A 46 9.50 -10.20 22.08
C THR A 46 8.15 -10.81 21.79
N VAL A 47 7.93 -11.18 20.52
CA VAL A 47 6.69 -11.78 20.04
C VAL A 47 6.93 -13.26 19.82
N SER A 48 6.21 -14.10 20.57
CA SER A 48 6.22 -15.56 20.41
C SER A 48 5.00 -15.99 19.60
N ALA A 49 5.15 -16.04 18.28
CA ALA A 49 4.15 -16.48 17.31
C ALA A 49 4.75 -17.50 16.32
N ALA A 50 3.93 -18.34 15.69
CA ALA A 50 4.44 -19.27 14.69
C ALA A 50 4.78 -18.57 13.35
N ASN A 51 4.09 -17.48 13.02
CA ASN A 51 4.28 -16.73 11.78
C ASN A 51 3.81 -15.28 11.93
N ILE A 52 4.49 -14.35 11.26
CA ILE A 52 4.08 -12.94 11.17
C ILE A 52 3.95 -12.60 9.69
N GLY A 53 2.70 -12.54 9.22
CA GLY A 53 2.36 -12.09 7.88
C GLY A 53 1.80 -10.68 7.83
N THR A 54 1.37 -10.12 8.97
CA THR A 54 0.78 -8.78 9.05
C THR A 54 1.49 -7.90 10.08
N LEU A 55 1.78 -6.65 9.72
CA LEU A 55 2.25 -5.62 10.64
C LEU A 55 1.37 -4.38 10.57
N GLU A 56 0.88 -3.92 11.72
CA GLU A 56 0.22 -2.62 11.85
C GLU A 56 1.09 -1.69 12.68
N VAL A 57 1.60 -0.64 12.05
CA VAL A 57 2.56 0.30 12.66
C VAL A 57 1.86 1.63 12.90
N GLN A 58 1.53 1.91 14.15
CA GLN A 58 0.80 3.11 14.57
C GLN A 58 1.63 3.98 15.54
N VAL A 59 2.95 3.93 15.39
CA VAL A 59 3.91 4.63 16.27
C VAL A 59 4.65 5.73 15.49
N ALA A 60 5.08 6.77 16.19
CA ALA A 60 5.81 7.89 15.66
C ALA A 60 7.27 7.53 15.32
N GLY A 61 7.84 8.31 14.40
CA GLY A 61 9.22 8.16 13.94
C GLY A 61 9.38 7.21 12.76
N ASN A 62 10.63 6.99 12.39
CA ASN A 62 10.99 6.02 11.36
C ASN A 62 11.01 4.59 11.94
N VAL A 63 10.44 3.65 11.19
CA VAL A 63 10.38 2.23 11.53
C VAL A 63 11.11 1.43 10.46
N PHE A 64 12.02 0.57 10.88
CA PHE A 64 12.78 -0.31 10.00
C PHE A 64 12.36 -1.74 10.26
N VAL A 65 11.98 -2.47 9.23
CA VAL A 65 11.62 -3.88 9.32
C VAL A 65 12.70 -4.68 8.60
N ASP A 66 13.35 -5.58 9.30
CA ASP A 66 14.46 -6.37 8.78
C ASP A 66 14.29 -7.85 9.14
N TYR A 67 14.86 -8.74 8.34
CA TYR A 67 15.04 -10.15 8.71
C TYR A 67 16.34 -10.31 9.52
N ASP A 68 16.25 -11.02 10.64
CA ASP A 68 17.40 -11.37 11.49
C ASP A 68 17.48 -12.89 11.69
N ARG A 69 18.42 -13.51 10.98
CA ARG A 69 18.69 -14.95 11.06
C ARG A 69 19.04 -15.40 12.48
N SER A 70 19.60 -14.54 13.33
CA SER A 70 19.95 -14.91 14.70
C SER A 70 18.73 -15.23 15.57
N LEU A 71 17.52 -14.83 15.12
CA LEU A 71 16.27 -15.16 15.80
C LEU A 71 15.72 -16.53 15.41
N GLU A 72 16.16 -17.15 14.32
CA GLU A 72 15.73 -18.50 13.92
C GLU A 72 16.18 -19.57 14.93
N SER A 73 17.33 -19.36 15.56
CA SER A 73 17.88 -20.26 16.58
C SER A 73 17.23 -20.06 17.96
N ALA A 74 16.46 -18.97 18.14
CA ALA A 74 15.74 -18.69 19.37
C ALA A 74 14.35 -19.34 19.29
N ASP A 75 14.25 -20.54 19.87
CA ASP A 75 13.06 -21.38 19.79
C ASP A 75 11.80 -20.61 20.22
N GLY A 76 10.82 -20.50 19.31
CA GLY A 76 9.54 -19.84 19.56
C GLY A 76 9.50 -18.32 19.47
N ILE A 77 10.57 -17.63 19.03
CA ILE A 77 10.54 -16.17 18.77
C ILE A 77 10.18 -15.90 17.31
N ALA A 78 9.07 -15.19 17.08
CA ALA A 78 8.63 -14.77 15.75
C ALA A 78 9.27 -13.45 15.30
N ALA A 79 9.32 -12.50 16.23
CA ALA A 79 9.92 -11.19 16.01
C ALA A 79 10.36 -10.53 17.31
N LYS A 80 11.25 -9.55 17.17
CA LYS A 80 11.59 -8.58 18.21
C LYS A 80 11.30 -7.19 17.71
N VAL A 81 10.58 -6.40 18.50
CA VAL A 81 10.42 -4.97 18.29
C VAL A 81 11.36 -4.26 19.25
N VAL A 82 12.27 -3.44 18.73
CA VAL A 82 13.23 -2.66 19.52
C VAL A 82 12.97 -1.20 19.24
N MET A 83 12.47 -0.47 20.24
CA MET A 83 12.24 0.97 20.14
C MET A 83 13.27 1.70 20.98
N ARG A 84 13.91 2.70 20.39
CA ARG A 84 14.88 3.57 21.05
C ARG A 84 14.37 5.00 21.07
N ALA A 85 14.47 5.66 22.22
CA ALA A 85 14.03 7.03 22.36
C ALA A 85 14.84 7.83 23.40
N SER A 86 14.91 9.14 23.24
CA SER A 86 15.57 10.03 24.20
C SER A 86 14.73 10.30 25.46
N ASN A 87 13.43 9.99 25.42
CA ASN A 87 12.50 10.22 26.52
C ASN A 87 11.80 8.90 26.92
N PRO A 88 11.89 8.46 28.19
CA PRO A 88 11.27 7.21 28.62
C PRO A 88 9.74 7.21 28.46
N LYS A 89 9.08 8.39 28.45
CA LYS A 89 7.64 8.49 28.21
C LYS A 89 7.24 8.03 26.81
N LEU A 90 8.10 8.22 25.79
CA LEU A 90 7.88 7.72 24.42
C LEU A 90 7.86 6.18 24.39
N LEU A 91 8.75 5.53 25.15
CA LEU A 91 8.79 4.07 25.25
C LEU A 91 7.66 3.51 26.12
N GLY A 92 7.32 4.21 27.20
CA GLY A 92 6.29 3.79 28.15
C GLY A 92 4.87 3.84 27.59
N THR A 93 4.61 4.70 26.59
CA THR A 93 3.30 4.86 25.95
C THR A 93 3.02 3.84 24.86
N VAL A 94 4.04 3.18 24.31
CA VAL A 94 3.84 2.17 23.26
C VAL A 94 3.43 0.83 23.87
N ASN A 95 2.54 0.16 23.16
CA ASN A 95 2.12 -1.20 23.39
C ASN A 95 2.24 -2.01 22.10
N VAL A 96 2.54 -3.30 22.25
CA VAL A 96 2.66 -4.24 21.15
C VAL A 96 1.70 -5.39 21.43
N THR A 97 0.74 -5.58 20.55
CA THR A 97 -0.31 -6.59 20.72
C THR A 97 -0.40 -7.49 19.50
N ASP A 98 -0.76 -8.75 19.73
CA ASP A 98 -1.19 -9.65 18.68
C ASP A 98 -2.48 -9.13 18.04
N ILE A 99 -2.58 -9.19 16.72
CA ILE A 99 -3.82 -8.89 15.98
C ILE A 99 -4.68 -10.15 15.85
N GLY A 100 -4.12 -11.32 16.19
CA GLY A 100 -4.72 -12.61 15.90
C GLY A 100 -4.71 -12.89 14.39
N GLY A 101 -5.44 -13.91 13.97
CA GLY A 101 -5.48 -14.39 12.58
C GLY A 101 -4.94 -15.80 12.45
N ASN A 102 -5.33 -16.48 11.36
CA ASN A 102 -4.96 -17.87 11.13
C ASN A 102 -3.80 -17.95 10.13
N GLY A 103 -2.70 -18.58 10.53
CA GLY A 103 -1.61 -18.96 9.64
C GLY A 103 -0.86 -17.76 9.04
N ALA A 104 -1.23 -17.37 7.82
CA ALA A 104 -0.57 -16.31 7.06
C ALA A 104 -1.05 -14.89 7.41
N ASP A 105 -2.21 -14.78 8.07
CA ASP A 105 -2.79 -13.48 8.44
C ASP A 105 -2.43 -13.04 9.87
N SER A 106 -1.79 -13.94 10.64
CA SER A 106 -1.29 -13.65 11.99
C SER A 106 -0.29 -12.49 11.96
N GLY A 107 -0.38 -11.59 12.93
CA GLY A 107 0.38 -10.35 12.89
C GLY A 107 0.45 -9.59 14.19
N VAL A 108 1.15 -8.46 14.15
CA VAL A 108 1.43 -7.65 15.35
C VAL A 108 1.10 -6.20 15.09
N ARG A 109 0.46 -5.56 16.07
CA ARG A 109 0.15 -4.13 16.09
C ARG A 109 1.01 -3.40 17.11
N LEU A 110 1.77 -2.42 16.63
CA LEU A 110 2.45 -1.43 17.46
C LEU A 110 1.53 -0.22 17.56
N HIS A 111 1.06 0.13 18.75
CA HIS A 111 0.12 1.24 18.96
C HIS A 111 0.37 1.96 20.28
N TYR A 112 -0.30 3.08 20.48
CA TYR A 112 -0.25 3.83 21.73
C TYR A 112 -1.30 3.35 22.73
N LYS A 113 -0.91 3.28 24.01
CA LYS A 113 -1.85 3.07 25.11
C LYS A 113 -2.89 4.18 25.13
N ASN A 114 -4.12 3.83 25.50
CA ASN A 114 -5.19 4.79 25.65
C ASN A 114 -4.98 5.64 26.92
N GLN A 115 -4.26 6.75 26.78
CA GLN A 115 -3.90 7.65 27.89
C GLN A 115 -3.72 9.09 27.40
N GLN A 116 -3.78 10.05 28.33
CA GLN A 116 -3.43 11.44 28.07
C GLN A 116 -1.92 11.63 28.19
N LEU A 117 -1.26 11.98 27.08
CA LEU A 117 0.18 12.19 27.06
C LEU A 117 0.58 13.24 26.02
N HIS A 118 1.44 14.17 26.43
CA HIS A 118 2.21 15.00 25.52
C HIS A 118 3.69 14.80 25.79
N VAL A 119 4.45 14.49 24.73
CA VAL A 119 5.87 14.21 24.85
C VAL A 119 6.62 14.57 23.57
N GLU A 120 7.80 15.12 23.74
CA GLU A 120 8.77 15.36 22.69
C GLU A 120 10.01 14.50 22.93
N GLY A 121 10.64 14.05 21.85
CA GLY A 121 11.94 13.42 21.89
C GLY A 121 12.38 12.86 20.55
N LEU A 122 13.58 12.28 20.54
CA LEU A 122 14.09 11.51 19.43
C LEU A 122 13.58 10.07 19.55
N VAL A 123 13.21 9.45 18.43
CA VAL A 123 12.74 8.06 18.39
C VAL A 123 13.15 7.35 17.10
N THR A 124 13.45 6.06 17.21
CA THR A 124 13.60 5.10 16.10
C THR A 124 13.06 3.74 16.53
N THR A 125 12.48 2.99 15.58
CA THR A 125 11.95 1.64 15.85
C THR A 125 12.53 0.65 14.85
N GLN A 126 12.97 -0.51 15.34
CA GLN A 126 13.41 -1.63 14.54
C GLN A 126 12.51 -2.84 14.83
N ILE A 127 12.03 -3.50 13.78
CA ILE A 127 11.24 -4.73 13.87
C ILE A 127 12.08 -5.81 13.18
N LEU A 128 12.56 -6.77 13.96
CA LEU A 128 13.39 -7.88 13.50
C LEU A 128 12.52 -9.13 13.39
N LEU A 129 12.34 -9.63 12.16
CA LEU A 129 11.59 -10.85 11.88
C LEU A 129 12.52 -12.06 11.92
N SER A 130 12.04 -13.15 12.52
CA SER A 130 12.77 -14.43 12.56
C SER A 130 12.73 -15.20 11.26
N LYS A 131 11.71 -15.00 10.42
CA LYS A 131 11.54 -15.72 9.15
C LYS A 131 11.70 -14.75 7.98
N PRO A 132 12.49 -15.12 6.96
CA PRO A 132 12.57 -14.33 5.75
C PRO A 132 11.31 -14.53 4.90
N ASN A 133 11.01 -13.56 4.05
CA ASN A 133 9.93 -13.58 3.05
C ASN A 133 8.57 -13.96 3.65
N ALA A 134 8.27 -13.49 4.86
CA ALA A 134 7.08 -13.86 5.61
C ALA A 134 5.97 -12.79 5.51
N LEU A 135 6.35 -11.52 5.35
CA LEU A 135 5.42 -10.40 5.44
C LEU A 135 4.57 -10.27 4.18
N ARG A 136 3.26 -10.18 4.37
CA ARG A 136 2.24 -10.03 3.33
C ARG A 136 1.56 -8.69 3.41
N SER A 137 1.25 -8.23 4.62
CA SER A 137 0.54 -6.99 4.85
C SER A 137 1.31 -6.06 5.76
N ILE A 138 1.39 -4.79 5.37
CA ILE A 138 1.80 -3.72 6.25
C ILE A 138 0.85 -2.53 6.15
N SER A 139 0.45 -2.04 7.32
CA SER A 139 -0.20 -0.75 7.45
C SER A 139 0.62 0.19 8.32
N ALA A 140 0.67 1.46 7.92
CA ALA A 140 1.37 2.52 8.62
C ALA A 140 0.40 3.67 8.88
N THR A 141 0.32 4.15 10.12
CA THR A 141 -0.57 5.26 10.52
C THR A 141 0.17 6.15 11.50
N ASN A 142 0.19 7.46 11.27
CA ASN A 142 0.89 8.42 12.13
C ASN A 142 2.42 8.18 12.25
N THR A 143 2.99 7.28 11.44
CA THR A 143 4.43 7.05 11.32
C THR A 143 5.07 8.12 10.45
N GLN A 144 6.35 8.42 10.65
CA GLN A 144 7.09 9.24 9.69
C GLN A 144 7.43 8.44 8.45
N ASN A 145 8.09 7.30 8.59
CA ASN A 145 8.37 6.40 7.47
C ASN A 145 8.46 4.97 7.96
N VAL A 146 8.15 4.02 7.07
CA VAL A 146 8.43 2.61 7.27
C VAL A 146 9.31 2.11 6.14
N VAL A 147 10.44 1.49 6.48
CA VAL A 147 11.39 0.94 5.52
C VAL A 147 11.41 -0.57 5.69
N LEU A 148 10.99 -1.29 4.66
CA LEU A 148 11.11 -2.74 4.59
C LEU A 148 12.46 -3.07 3.96
N GLY A 149 13.29 -3.77 4.74
CA GLY A 149 14.56 -4.31 4.29
C GLY A 149 14.38 -5.50 3.34
N GLU A 150 15.52 -5.97 2.84
CA GLU A 150 15.58 -7.13 1.94
C GLU A 150 15.06 -8.39 2.65
N SER A 151 14.52 -9.31 1.85
CA SER A 151 14.02 -10.61 2.33
C SER A 151 12.95 -10.53 3.43
N VAL A 152 12.19 -9.43 3.50
CA VAL A 152 11.08 -9.27 4.46
C VAL A 152 9.75 -9.71 3.85
N ILE A 153 9.45 -9.24 2.64
CA ILE A 153 8.17 -9.49 1.97
C ILE A 153 8.16 -10.85 1.26
N VAL A 154 6.99 -11.49 1.20
CA VAL A 154 6.78 -12.70 0.40
C VAL A 154 7.10 -12.40 -1.08
N ASN A 155 7.93 -13.25 -1.70
CA ASN A 155 8.43 -13.03 -3.06
C ASN A 155 8.24 -14.22 -4.01
N ASP A 156 7.96 -15.44 -3.53
CA ASP A 156 7.75 -16.62 -4.38
C ASP A 156 6.59 -17.47 -3.82
N ASP A 157 5.38 -16.93 -3.95
CA ASP A 157 4.15 -17.61 -3.56
C ASP A 157 2.99 -17.07 -4.41
N LYS A 158 2.62 -17.83 -5.44
CA LYS A 158 1.55 -17.48 -6.39
C LYS A 158 0.15 -17.44 -5.77
N ALA A 159 -0.01 -17.88 -4.53
CA ALA A 159 -1.25 -17.72 -3.77
C ALA A 159 -1.23 -16.46 -2.89
N ALA A 160 -0.07 -15.81 -2.72
CA ALA A 160 0.11 -14.67 -1.84
C ALA A 160 -0.52 -13.39 -2.39
N SER A 161 -1.16 -12.64 -1.50
CA SER A 161 -1.54 -11.25 -1.74
C SER A 161 -0.69 -10.35 -0.86
N LEU A 162 0.00 -9.40 -1.49
CA LEU A 162 0.73 -8.35 -0.78
C LEU A 162 -0.18 -7.13 -0.60
N GLN A 163 -0.14 -6.50 0.56
CA GLN A 163 -0.91 -5.30 0.87
C GLN A 163 -0.06 -4.26 1.59
N PHE A 164 0.04 -3.06 1.03
CA PHE A 164 0.74 -1.93 1.62
C PHE A 164 -0.26 -0.79 1.81
N SER A 165 -0.38 -0.25 3.02
CA SER A 165 -1.26 0.90 3.24
C SER A 165 -0.66 1.94 4.16
N THR A 166 -0.75 3.22 3.79
CA THR A 166 -0.34 4.32 4.65
C THR A 166 -1.48 5.33 4.85
N HIS A 167 -1.60 5.83 6.08
CA HIS A 167 -2.49 6.91 6.44
C HIS A 167 -1.70 8.05 7.12
N GLY A 168 -1.88 9.27 6.60
CA GLY A 168 -1.18 10.47 7.06
C GLY A 168 -0.10 10.91 6.08
N SER A 169 1.01 11.42 6.60
CA SER A 169 2.10 12.02 5.82
C SER A 169 3.30 11.07 5.61
N GLY A 170 3.23 9.83 6.09
CA GLY A 170 4.37 8.93 6.10
C GLY A 170 4.52 8.07 4.85
N HIS A 171 5.77 7.69 4.55
CA HIS A 171 6.09 6.86 3.38
C HIS A 171 6.42 5.41 3.75
N ILE A 172 6.00 4.46 2.93
CA ILE A 172 6.46 3.08 2.98
C ILE A 172 7.45 2.85 1.84
N PHE A 173 8.66 2.43 2.18
CA PHE A 173 9.70 2.02 1.24
C PHE A 173 9.78 0.51 1.24
N VAL A 174 9.51 -0.10 0.09
CA VAL A 174 9.65 -1.54 -0.12
C VAL A 174 10.81 -1.74 -1.07
N ASN A 175 11.93 -2.24 -0.55
CA ASN A 175 13.07 -2.61 -1.39
C ASN A 175 13.22 -4.14 -1.44
N SER A 176 13.11 -4.68 -2.64
CA SER A 176 13.25 -6.10 -2.93
C SER A 176 14.08 -6.33 -4.19
N THR A 177 15.07 -5.47 -4.42
CA THR A 177 15.99 -5.57 -5.58
C THR A 177 17.03 -6.68 -5.41
N ALA A 178 17.32 -7.12 -4.18
CA ALA A 178 18.16 -8.31 -3.97
C ALA A 178 17.45 -9.61 -4.40
N ASN A 179 16.11 -9.61 -4.46
CA ASN A 179 15.34 -10.74 -4.97
C ASN A 179 15.32 -10.71 -6.50
N ARG A 180 15.54 -11.88 -7.14
CA ARG A 180 15.50 -11.98 -8.61
C ARG A 180 14.14 -11.60 -9.19
N SER A 181 13.06 -12.00 -8.53
CA SER A 181 11.69 -11.72 -8.95
C SER A 181 10.75 -11.82 -7.76
N ILE A 182 9.67 -11.04 -7.80
CA ILE A 182 8.49 -11.19 -6.95
C ILE A 182 7.42 -11.87 -7.81
N ASP A 183 7.02 -13.10 -7.47
CA ASP A 183 5.95 -13.87 -8.13
C ASP A 183 4.83 -14.14 -7.13
N VAL A 184 3.75 -13.35 -7.22
CA VAL A 184 2.62 -13.35 -6.27
C VAL A 184 1.28 -13.30 -6.98
N ARG A 185 0.19 -13.59 -6.26
CA ARG A 185 -1.17 -13.50 -6.82
C ARG A 185 -1.57 -12.07 -7.12
N SER A 186 -1.45 -11.19 -6.13
CA SER A 186 -1.93 -9.82 -6.19
C SER A 186 -1.10 -8.87 -5.34
N VAL A 187 -1.08 -7.59 -5.72
CA VAL A 187 -0.43 -6.52 -4.95
C VAL A 187 -1.42 -5.37 -4.78
N GLY A 188 -1.75 -5.02 -3.55
CA GLY A 188 -2.59 -3.88 -3.22
C GLY A 188 -1.78 -2.79 -2.54
N ILE A 189 -1.92 -1.55 -3.02
CA ILE A 189 -1.30 -0.36 -2.44
C ILE A 189 -2.41 0.66 -2.16
N ALA A 190 -2.53 1.12 -0.93
CA ALA A 190 -3.52 2.10 -0.51
C ALA A 190 -2.87 3.29 0.22
N VAL A 191 -3.10 4.51 -0.24
CA VAL A 191 -2.56 5.74 0.36
C VAL A 191 -3.69 6.68 0.68
N SER A 192 -3.78 7.13 1.94
CA SER A 192 -4.72 8.16 2.37
C SER A 192 -3.96 9.29 3.07
N GLY A 193 -3.95 10.49 2.50
CA GLY A 193 -3.21 11.64 3.02
C GLY A 193 -2.14 12.11 2.04
N ASP A 194 -1.02 12.59 2.58
CA ASP A 194 0.08 13.21 1.81
C ASP A 194 1.34 12.32 1.74
N GLY A 195 1.30 11.16 2.41
CA GLY A 195 2.36 10.15 2.39
C GLY A 195 2.48 9.39 1.07
N GLY A 196 3.08 8.21 1.10
CA GLY A 196 3.23 7.44 -0.14
C GLY A 196 3.79 6.04 0.01
N VAL A 197 3.85 5.31 -1.10
CA VAL A 197 4.49 4.00 -1.16
C VAL A 197 5.43 3.96 -2.36
N GLN A 198 6.71 3.65 -2.10
CA GLN A 198 7.69 3.36 -3.13
C GLN A 198 8.00 1.86 -3.09
N PHE A 199 7.58 1.16 -4.14
CA PHE A 199 7.80 -0.27 -4.32
C PHE A 199 8.85 -0.51 -5.39
N GLN A 200 9.99 -1.09 -4.99
CA GLN A 200 11.11 -1.38 -5.88
C GLN A 200 11.43 -2.88 -5.87
N ALA A 201 11.54 -3.46 -7.07
CA ALA A 201 11.92 -4.86 -7.27
C ALA A 201 12.72 -5.02 -8.57
N THR A 202 13.42 -6.14 -8.72
CA THR A 202 14.12 -6.46 -9.98
C THR A 202 13.12 -6.84 -11.07
N SER A 203 12.27 -7.82 -10.79
CA SER A 203 11.14 -8.21 -11.64
C SER A 203 9.89 -8.40 -10.80
N LEU A 204 8.74 -8.01 -11.35
CA LEU A 204 7.44 -8.14 -10.69
C LEU A 204 6.48 -8.95 -11.56
N LYS A 205 6.02 -10.10 -11.06
CA LYS A 205 5.05 -10.96 -11.70
C LYS A 205 3.84 -11.13 -10.79
N VAL A 206 2.68 -10.67 -11.29
CA VAL A 206 1.43 -10.65 -10.55
C VAL A 206 0.38 -11.43 -11.32
N GLU A 207 -0.01 -12.61 -10.82
CA GLU A 207 -0.88 -13.54 -11.55
C GLU A 207 -2.27 -12.94 -11.85
N GLU A 208 -2.84 -12.16 -10.92
CA GLU A 208 -4.16 -11.56 -11.04
C GLU A 208 -4.11 -10.06 -11.30
N GLU A 209 -3.85 -9.26 -10.25
CA GLU A 209 -3.91 -7.80 -10.36
C GLU A 209 -2.99 -7.06 -9.38
N LEU A 210 -2.44 -5.96 -9.88
CA LEU A 210 -1.87 -4.89 -9.06
C LEU A 210 -2.88 -3.74 -8.98
N VAL A 211 -3.25 -3.34 -7.77
CA VAL A 211 -4.21 -2.25 -7.52
C VAL A 211 -3.53 -1.18 -6.69
N VAL A 212 -3.60 0.06 -7.18
CA VAL A 212 -3.13 1.25 -6.48
C VAL A 212 -4.32 2.17 -6.24
N ALA A 213 -4.59 2.51 -4.98
CA ALA A 213 -5.67 3.42 -4.58
C ALA A 213 -5.10 4.58 -3.76
N LEU A 214 -5.32 5.81 -4.20
CA LEU A 214 -4.85 7.02 -3.51
C LEU A 214 -6.01 7.98 -3.25
N VAL A 215 -6.06 8.53 -2.04
CA VAL A 215 -6.97 9.59 -1.63
C VAL A 215 -6.16 10.69 -0.94
N GLY A 216 -6.24 11.92 -1.45
CA GLY A 216 -5.49 13.07 -0.91
C GLY A 216 -4.42 13.57 -1.88
N SER A 217 -3.23 13.87 -1.35
CA SER A 217 -2.10 14.44 -2.11
C SER A 217 -0.86 13.54 -2.12
N GLY A 218 -1.03 12.26 -1.81
CA GLY A 218 0.05 11.30 -1.69
C GLY A 218 0.66 10.87 -3.02
N HIS A 219 1.65 9.99 -2.95
CA HIS A 219 2.33 9.47 -4.13
C HIS A 219 2.57 7.96 -4.04
N VAL A 220 2.47 7.28 -5.18
CA VAL A 220 2.90 5.87 -5.30
C VAL A 220 3.83 5.72 -6.48
N ALA A 221 4.92 5.00 -6.27
CA ALA A 221 5.83 4.59 -7.32
C ALA A 221 6.02 3.08 -7.31
N VAL A 222 5.83 2.45 -8.46
CA VAL A 222 6.12 1.02 -8.69
C VAL A 222 7.23 0.94 -9.72
N VAL A 223 8.41 0.53 -9.27
CA VAL A 223 9.62 0.45 -10.10
C VAL A 223 10.07 -1.01 -10.18
N ALA A 224 10.09 -1.56 -11.39
CA ALA A 224 10.65 -2.88 -11.67
C ALA A 224 11.81 -2.75 -12.65
N GLU A 225 13.03 -3.06 -12.20
CA GLU A 225 14.27 -2.78 -12.95
C GLU A 225 14.38 -3.53 -14.28
N GLU A 226 13.78 -4.72 -14.39
CA GLU A 226 13.84 -5.55 -15.59
C GLU A 226 12.46 -5.72 -16.24
N SER A 227 11.47 -6.19 -15.48
CA SER A 227 10.15 -6.51 -16.05
C SER A 227 8.99 -6.40 -15.04
N PHE A 228 7.81 -6.06 -15.55
CA PHE A 228 6.55 -6.15 -14.82
C PHE A 228 5.51 -6.87 -15.69
N VAL A 229 5.07 -8.04 -15.24
CA VAL A 229 4.03 -8.85 -15.89
C VAL A 229 2.81 -8.96 -14.97
N ALA A 230 1.63 -8.59 -15.46
CA ALA A 230 0.39 -8.83 -14.73
C ALA A 230 -0.79 -9.12 -15.67
N ASN A 231 -1.83 -9.78 -15.17
CA ASN A 231 -3.08 -9.84 -15.94
C ASN A 231 -3.81 -8.49 -15.93
N LYS A 232 -3.79 -7.77 -14.79
CA LYS A 232 -4.40 -6.44 -14.68
C LYS A 232 -3.57 -5.51 -13.82
N MET A 233 -3.52 -4.24 -14.22
CA MET A 233 -3.04 -3.15 -13.38
C MET A 233 -4.11 -2.07 -13.30
N GLU A 234 -4.43 -1.65 -12.08
CA GLU A 234 -5.44 -0.63 -11.79
C GLU A 234 -4.87 0.50 -10.93
N ALA A 235 -5.09 1.74 -11.36
CA ALA A 235 -4.80 2.94 -10.59
C ALA A 235 -6.09 3.74 -10.37
N ALA A 236 -6.48 3.93 -9.12
CA ALA A 236 -7.61 4.75 -8.70
C ALA A 236 -7.11 5.93 -7.86
N VAL A 237 -7.32 7.15 -8.35
CA VAL A 237 -6.78 8.37 -7.77
C VAL A 237 -7.91 9.35 -7.47
N ALA A 238 -8.04 9.76 -6.21
CA ALA A 238 -8.93 10.82 -5.77
C ALA A 238 -8.13 11.97 -5.13
N GLY A 239 -8.30 13.18 -5.65
CA GLY A 239 -7.57 14.37 -5.18
C GLY A 239 -6.44 14.78 -6.13
N THR A 240 -5.26 15.05 -5.57
CA THR A 240 -4.08 15.59 -6.29
C THR A 240 -2.91 14.59 -6.32
N SER A 241 -3.18 13.34 -5.96
CA SER A 241 -2.16 12.31 -5.80
C SER A 241 -1.52 11.89 -7.13
N LYS A 242 -0.33 11.29 -7.06
CA LYS A 242 0.44 10.87 -8.24
C LYS A 242 0.80 9.40 -8.22
N VAL A 243 0.70 8.74 -9.38
CA VAL A 243 1.12 7.35 -9.58
C VAL A 243 2.15 7.27 -10.69
N PHE A 244 3.27 6.62 -10.40
CA PHE A 244 4.32 6.33 -11.36
C PHE A 244 4.55 4.84 -11.47
N VAL A 245 4.56 4.33 -12.71
CA VAL A 245 4.95 2.95 -13.00
C VAL A 245 6.11 2.97 -13.99
N GLN A 246 7.22 2.38 -13.60
CA GLN A 246 8.46 2.39 -14.36
C GLN A 246 9.08 1.00 -14.44
N THR A 247 9.21 0.48 -15.66
CA THR A 247 9.88 -0.78 -15.97
C THR A 247 10.29 -0.90 -17.44
N PRO A 248 11.48 -1.41 -17.80
CA PRO A 248 11.84 -1.56 -19.21
C PRO A 248 10.87 -2.41 -20.04
N SER A 249 10.14 -3.34 -19.40
CA SER A 249 9.21 -4.25 -20.05
C SER A 249 7.93 -4.42 -19.23
N LEU A 250 6.89 -3.63 -19.54
CA LEU A 250 5.55 -3.81 -18.99
C LEU A 250 4.70 -4.72 -19.91
N GLN A 251 4.15 -5.80 -19.37
CA GLN A 251 3.20 -6.67 -20.07
C GLN A 251 1.94 -6.85 -19.23
N VAL A 252 0.84 -6.24 -19.67
CA VAL A 252 -0.44 -6.31 -18.96
C VAL A 252 -1.61 -6.60 -19.89
N GLU A 253 -2.52 -7.52 -19.55
CA GLU A 253 -3.69 -7.75 -20.41
C GLU A 253 -4.68 -6.57 -20.31
N THR A 254 -4.89 -6.05 -19.10
CA THR A 254 -5.76 -4.88 -18.86
C THR A 254 -5.03 -3.79 -18.07
N LEU A 255 -5.03 -2.58 -18.62
CA LEU A 255 -4.63 -1.36 -17.93
C LEU A 255 -5.88 -0.55 -17.59
N ALA A 256 -6.07 -0.19 -16.32
CA ALA A 256 -7.23 0.57 -15.87
C ALA A 256 -6.79 1.77 -15.03
N THR A 257 -7.27 2.96 -15.38
CA THR A 257 -6.98 4.19 -14.66
C THR A 257 -8.28 4.95 -14.40
N GLU A 258 -8.54 5.31 -13.15
CA GLU A 258 -9.65 6.15 -12.73
C GLU A 258 -9.12 7.34 -11.93
N ILE A 259 -9.38 8.55 -12.39
CA ILE A 259 -8.98 9.78 -11.71
C ILE A 259 -10.21 10.63 -11.44
N VAL A 260 -10.36 11.07 -10.20
CA VAL A 260 -11.34 12.08 -9.77
C VAL A 260 -10.57 13.22 -9.09
N GLY A 261 -10.45 14.36 -9.77
CA GLY A 261 -9.70 15.52 -9.29
C GLY A 261 -8.60 15.93 -10.26
N THR A 262 -7.43 16.29 -9.74
CA THR A 262 -6.27 16.80 -10.50
C THR A 262 -5.05 15.88 -10.39
N GLY A 263 -5.27 14.62 -10.06
CA GLY A 263 -4.21 13.62 -9.94
C GLY A 263 -3.57 13.27 -11.28
N GLU A 264 -2.42 12.62 -11.20
CA GLU A 264 -1.57 12.28 -12.34
C GLU A 264 -1.20 10.79 -12.30
N VAL A 265 -1.32 10.10 -13.43
CA VAL A 265 -0.88 8.71 -13.58
C VAL A 265 0.03 8.59 -14.81
N SER A 266 1.27 8.15 -14.60
CA SER A 266 2.28 8.02 -15.65
C SER A 266 2.85 6.61 -15.74
N TYR A 267 2.88 6.07 -16.96
CA TYR A 267 3.55 4.82 -17.33
C TYR A 267 4.75 5.18 -18.22
N ALA A 268 5.92 5.32 -17.61
CA ALA A 268 7.05 6.03 -18.22
C ALA A 268 7.72 5.25 -19.36
N THR A 269 7.65 3.92 -19.35
CA THR A 269 8.55 3.03 -20.10
C THR A 269 7.80 2.07 -21.00
N SER A 270 8.53 1.45 -21.95
CA SER A 270 7.94 0.62 -23.00
C SER A 270 7.17 -0.57 -22.46
N GLY A 271 6.01 -0.82 -23.06
CA GLY A 271 5.22 -2.01 -22.75
C GLY A 271 4.17 -2.34 -23.78
N THR A 272 3.39 -3.37 -23.47
CA THR A 272 2.27 -3.82 -24.29
C THR A 272 1.05 -4.05 -23.44
N CYS A 273 -0.13 -3.77 -24.01
CA CYS A 273 -1.37 -4.14 -23.38
C CYS A 273 -2.45 -4.67 -24.32
N GLY A 274 -3.36 -5.50 -23.77
CA GLY A 274 -4.55 -5.92 -24.48
C GLY A 274 -5.56 -4.78 -24.59
N THR A 275 -6.07 -4.33 -23.45
CA THR A 275 -7.07 -3.27 -23.35
C THR A 275 -6.71 -2.26 -22.29
N GLU A 276 -6.77 -0.99 -22.66
CA GLU A 276 -6.65 0.14 -21.76
C GLU A 276 -8.02 0.79 -21.50
N LYS A 277 -8.30 1.15 -20.25
CA LYS A 277 -9.51 1.83 -19.82
C LYS A 277 -9.14 3.03 -18.96
N ILE A 278 -9.47 4.23 -19.41
CA ILE A 278 -9.20 5.46 -18.70
C ILE A 278 -10.52 6.18 -18.42
N ARG A 279 -10.74 6.51 -17.15
CA ARG A 279 -11.83 7.37 -16.71
C ARG A 279 -11.25 8.56 -15.97
N LEU A 280 -11.60 9.74 -16.43
CA LEU A 280 -11.09 10.98 -15.89
C LEU A 280 -12.28 11.90 -15.59
N ALA A 281 -12.38 12.34 -14.34
CA ALA A 281 -13.30 13.38 -13.92
C ALA A 281 -12.50 14.58 -13.36
N ALA A 282 -12.80 15.78 -13.86
CA ALA A 282 -12.09 17.05 -13.63
C ALA A 282 -10.82 17.26 -14.49
N GLU A 283 -9.69 17.65 -13.89
CA GLU A 283 -8.53 18.25 -14.57
C GLU A 283 -7.26 17.38 -14.51
N GLY A 284 -7.37 16.13 -14.08
CA GLY A 284 -6.23 15.22 -13.99
C GLY A 284 -5.57 14.91 -15.33
N SER A 285 -4.49 14.13 -15.27
CA SER A 285 -3.75 13.70 -16.45
C SER A 285 -3.39 12.21 -16.41
N VAL A 286 -3.42 11.57 -17.57
CA VAL A 286 -2.94 10.18 -17.74
C VAL A 286 -1.98 10.13 -18.93
N ASN A 287 -0.77 9.65 -18.68
CA ASN A 287 0.20 9.37 -19.73
C ASN A 287 0.53 7.87 -19.76
N SER A 288 0.04 7.19 -20.79
CA SER A 288 0.32 5.78 -21.08
C SER A 288 0.85 5.56 -22.50
N ALA A 289 1.35 6.63 -23.12
CA ALA A 289 1.81 6.65 -24.49
C ALA A 289 2.97 5.66 -24.76
N SER A 290 3.74 5.29 -23.74
CA SER A 290 4.80 4.29 -23.83
C SER A 290 4.28 2.84 -23.89
N ILE A 291 2.98 2.62 -23.62
CA ILE A 291 2.37 1.29 -23.58
C ILE A 291 1.56 1.05 -24.85
N VAL A 292 1.98 0.09 -25.66
CA VAL A 292 1.31 -0.24 -26.93
C VAL A 292 0.11 -1.14 -26.67
N CYS A 293 -1.08 -0.55 -26.70
CA CYS A 293 -2.33 -1.27 -26.46
C CYS A 293 -3.04 -1.67 -27.78
N LYS A 294 -3.80 -2.78 -27.77
CA LYS A 294 -4.69 -3.10 -28.91
C LYS A 294 -5.87 -2.14 -28.94
N ASN A 295 -6.54 -2.00 -27.79
CA ASN A 295 -7.73 -1.18 -27.62
C ASN A 295 -7.53 -0.18 -26.48
N ALA A 296 -8.00 1.06 -26.66
CA ALA A 296 -8.08 2.07 -25.62
C ALA A 296 -9.51 2.63 -25.53
N ASP A 297 -10.09 2.57 -24.34
CA ASP A 297 -11.40 3.13 -24.00
C ASP A 297 -11.20 4.30 -23.03
N VAL A 298 -11.35 5.53 -23.51
CA VAL A 298 -11.11 6.75 -22.74
C VAL A 298 -12.42 7.51 -22.54
N SER A 299 -12.72 7.86 -21.30
CA SER A 299 -13.88 8.67 -20.92
C SER A 299 -13.41 9.85 -20.07
N ILE A 300 -13.62 11.07 -20.56
CA ILE A 300 -13.26 12.31 -19.85
C ILE A 300 -14.52 13.11 -19.57
N ILE A 301 -14.70 13.50 -18.31
CA ILE A 301 -15.73 14.42 -17.83
C ILE A 301 -15.00 15.61 -17.19
N GLY A 302 -14.75 16.67 -17.96
CA GLY A 302 -13.96 17.82 -17.51
C GLY A 302 -12.96 18.31 -18.57
N THR A 303 -11.80 18.78 -18.11
CA THR A 303 -10.75 19.43 -18.91
C THR A 303 -9.44 18.65 -18.92
N GLY A 304 -9.39 17.47 -18.30
CA GLY A 304 -8.17 16.66 -18.22
C GLY A 304 -7.62 16.19 -19.57
N GLU A 305 -6.38 15.71 -19.51
CA GLU A 305 -5.59 15.30 -20.67
C GLU A 305 -5.19 13.81 -20.58
N VAL A 306 -5.35 13.09 -21.69
CA VAL A 306 -5.00 11.68 -21.79
C VAL A 306 -4.13 11.45 -23.02
N VAL A 307 -2.95 10.85 -22.84
CA VAL A 307 -2.05 10.47 -23.94
C VAL A 307 -1.88 8.95 -23.97
N VAL A 308 -2.25 8.33 -25.09
CA VAL A 308 -2.33 6.86 -25.23
C VAL A 308 -1.67 6.35 -26.51
N GLN A 309 -1.41 5.05 -26.59
CA GLN A 309 -1.04 4.38 -27.84
C GLN A 309 -1.93 3.16 -28.10
N ALA A 310 -2.85 3.29 -29.06
CA ALA A 310 -3.73 2.19 -29.49
C ALA A 310 -3.46 1.78 -30.94
N THR A 311 -3.47 0.48 -31.22
CA THR A 311 -3.18 -0.06 -32.57
C THR A 311 -4.44 -0.43 -33.35
N GLU A 312 -5.50 -0.91 -32.68
CA GLU A 312 -6.74 -1.34 -33.33
C GLU A 312 -7.86 -0.31 -33.15
N ARG A 313 -8.22 0.01 -31.91
CA ARG A 313 -9.38 0.86 -31.62
C ARG A 313 -9.08 1.87 -30.51
N LEU A 314 -9.42 3.12 -30.77
CA LEU A 314 -9.53 4.18 -29.76
C LEU A 314 -10.99 4.61 -29.66
N SER A 315 -11.63 4.40 -28.51
CA SER A 315 -12.97 4.90 -28.23
C SER A 315 -12.88 6.02 -27.21
N ALA A 316 -13.33 7.19 -27.62
CA ALA A 316 -13.28 8.42 -26.83
C ALA A 316 -14.71 8.88 -26.49
N THR A 317 -15.00 9.02 -25.21
CA THR A 317 -16.19 9.70 -24.70
C THR A 317 -15.78 10.98 -24.01
N LEU A 318 -16.22 12.12 -24.52
CA LEU A 318 -15.89 13.43 -23.95
C LEU A 318 -17.17 14.16 -23.54
N LEU A 319 -17.24 14.52 -22.27
CA LEU A 319 -18.25 15.40 -21.73
C LEU A 319 -17.50 16.64 -21.23
N ILE A 320 -17.61 17.76 -21.98
CA ILE A 320 -16.87 19.04 -21.80
C ILE A 320 -15.55 19.06 -22.63
N THR A 321 -14.57 19.88 -22.28
CA THR A 321 -13.43 20.33 -23.10
C THR A 321 -12.16 19.52 -22.88
N GLY A 322 -12.26 18.23 -22.55
CA GLY A 322 -11.11 17.34 -22.37
C GLY A 322 -10.36 17.07 -23.68
N SER A 323 -9.11 16.61 -23.55
CA SER A 323 -8.22 16.34 -24.68
C SER A 323 -7.65 14.92 -24.64
N ILE A 324 -7.70 14.23 -25.78
CA ILE A 324 -7.10 12.90 -25.96
C ILE A 324 -6.07 12.99 -27.07
N LYS A 325 -4.85 12.56 -26.79
CA LYS A 325 -3.78 12.47 -27.77
C LYS A 325 -3.39 11.01 -28.01
N TYR A 326 -3.16 10.66 -29.27
CA TYR A 326 -2.54 9.39 -29.63
C TYR A 326 -1.12 9.61 -30.17
N VAL A 327 -0.20 8.71 -29.84
CA VAL A 327 1.18 8.74 -30.36
C VAL A 327 1.37 7.72 -31.48
N ASN A 328 2.50 7.84 -32.20
CA ASN A 328 2.90 6.91 -33.25
C ASN A 328 1.86 6.82 -34.39
N ARG A 329 1.53 5.61 -34.84
CA ARG A 329 0.58 5.40 -35.95
C ARG A 329 -0.85 5.61 -35.45
N ARG A 330 -1.68 6.22 -36.31
CA ARG A 330 -3.12 6.36 -36.06
C ARG A 330 -3.77 4.97 -35.86
N PRO A 331 -4.64 4.79 -34.83
CA PRO A 331 -5.42 3.57 -34.65
C PRO A 331 -6.28 3.25 -35.88
N LYS A 332 -6.52 1.96 -36.17
CA LYS A 332 -7.36 1.53 -37.32
C LYS A 332 -8.78 2.08 -37.24
N SER A 333 -9.33 2.20 -36.03
CA SER A 333 -10.66 2.74 -35.77
C SER A 333 -10.60 3.77 -34.64
N ILE A 334 -11.17 4.94 -34.87
CA ILE A 334 -11.40 5.95 -33.84
C ILE A 334 -12.92 6.15 -33.75
N GLN A 335 -13.48 5.89 -32.58
CA GLN A 335 -14.89 6.07 -32.26
C GLN A 335 -15.02 7.20 -31.27
N THR A 336 -15.95 8.10 -31.50
CA THR A 336 -16.16 9.28 -30.66
C THR A 336 -17.61 9.37 -30.23
N SER A 337 -17.85 9.85 -29.02
CA SER A 337 -19.18 10.09 -28.47
C SER A 337 -19.14 11.24 -27.46
N GLY A 338 -20.27 11.94 -27.29
CA GLY A 338 -20.37 13.12 -26.42
C GLY A 338 -20.13 14.46 -27.14
N LEU A 339 -19.75 15.49 -26.40
CA LEU A 339 -19.51 16.85 -26.91
C LEU A 339 -18.05 16.99 -27.35
N VAL A 340 -17.72 16.39 -28.49
CA VAL A 340 -16.35 16.38 -29.04
C VAL A 340 -16.16 17.61 -29.94
N LEU A 341 -15.21 18.48 -29.60
CA LEU A 341 -14.80 19.61 -30.44
C LEU A 341 -13.81 19.11 -31.52
N GLU A 342 -13.66 19.84 -32.63
CA GLU A 342 -12.80 19.44 -33.76
C GLU A 342 -11.34 19.13 -33.37
N ASN A 343 -10.87 19.70 -32.26
CA ASN A 343 -9.50 19.57 -31.75
C ASN A 343 -9.34 18.70 -30.50
N SER A 344 -10.39 17.99 -30.07
CA SER A 344 -10.34 17.19 -28.84
C SER A 344 -9.58 15.87 -28.98
N ILE A 345 -9.32 15.41 -30.22
CA ILE A 345 -8.54 14.20 -30.49
C ILE A 345 -7.46 14.50 -31.52
N GLN A 346 -6.20 14.41 -31.11
CA GLN A 346 -5.07 14.81 -31.95
C GLN A 346 -3.92 13.82 -31.86
N GLN A 347 -3.01 13.88 -32.83
CA GLN A 347 -1.75 13.16 -32.75
C GLN A 347 -0.79 13.99 -31.88
N ALA A 348 -0.13 13.36 -30.91
CA ALA A 348 0.96 13.99 -30.18
C ALA A 348 2.25 13.99 -31.00
N GLU A 349 3.04 15.06 -30.90
CA GLU A 349 4.33 15.19 -31.60
C GLU A 349 5.38 14.21 -31.07
N ALA A 350 5.33 13.90 -29.78
CA ALA A 350 6.24 12.98 -29.11
C ALA A 350 5.54 12.24 -27.96
N ILE A 351 6.13 11.12 -27.55
CA ILE A 351 5.78 10.42 -26.31
C ILE A 351 6.25 11.29 -25.14
N PRO A 352 5.36 11.74 -24.23
CA PRO A 352 5.80 12.47 -23.05
C PRO A 352 6.60 11.53 -22.16
N SER A 353 7.83 11.92 -21.80
CA SER A 353 8.67 11.20 -20.86
C SER A 353 8.61 11.88 -19.50
N THR A 354 8.12 11.16 -18.51
CA THR A 354 8.20 11.55 -17.10
C THR A 354 8.74 10.36 -16.34
N GLU A 355 10.08 10.28 -16.28
CA GLU A 355 10.76 9.28 -15.46
C GLU A 355 10.62 9.65 -13.98
N TYR A 356 10.38 8.64 -13.16
CA TYR A 356 10.33 8.79 -11.72
C TYR A 356 11.76 8.70 -11.16
N ALA A 357 12.14 9.68 -10.34
CA ALA A 357 13.35 9.62 -9.55
C ALA A 357 13.03 8.99 -8.18
N PRO A 358 13.53 7.78 -7.87
CA PRO A 358 13.28 7.13 -6.59
C PRO A 358 13.72 8.01 -5.41
N LEU A 359 12.85 8.10 -4.40
CA LEU A 359 13.18 8.72 -3.14
C LEU A 359 14.15 7.83 -2.36
N SER A 360 15.14 8.45 -1.72
CA SER A 360 16.04 7.75 -0.81
C SER A 360 15.32 7.44 0.51
N PRO A 361 15.31 6.19 0.98
CA PRO A 361 14.80 5.86 2.30
C PRO A 361 15.54 6.66 3.40
N PRO A 362 14.90 6.99 4.52
CA PRO A 362 15.57 7.66 5.62
C PRO A 362 16.69 6.79 6.21
N ASN A 363 17.70 7.43 6.80
CA ASN A 363 18.72 6.73 7.56
C ASN A 363 18.14 6.20 8.90
N ARG A 364 18.87 5.28 9.54
CA ARG A 364 18.45 4.64 10.80
C ARG A 364 18.60 5.52 12.04
N ALA A 365 18.97 6.79 11.89
CA ALA A 365 19.13 7.70 13.02
C ALA A 365 17.77 8.00 13.67
N ALA A 366 17.80 8.31 14.96
CA ALA A 366 16.61 8.70 15.68
C ALA A 366 16.08 10.05 15.19
N THR A 367 14.76 10.13 15.06
CA THR A 367 14.04 11.28 14.49
C THR A 367 13.28 12.03 15.57
N GLY A 368 13.30 13.36 15.51
CA GLY A 368 12.55 14.19 16.45
C GLY A 368 11.06 14.13 16.18
N VAL A 369 10.28 13.86 17.23
CA VAL A 369 8.81 13.82 17.18
C VAL A 369 8.19 14.59 18.34
N PHE A 370 7.13 15.32 18.04
CA PHE A 370 6.12 15.77 18.98
C PHE A 370 4.96 14.79 18.92
N LEU A 371 4.68 14.11 20.04
CA LEU A 371 3.59 13.17 20.18
C LEU A 371 2.56 13.72 21.16
N THR A 372 1.31 13.81 20.70
CA THR A 372 0.14 13.99 21.55
C THR A 372 -0.74 12.77 21.43
N VAL A 373 -1.04 12.14 22.56
CA VAL A 373 -2.00 11.04 22.69
C VAL A 373 -3.12 11.55 23.58
N GLU A 374 -4.35 11.49 23.07
CA GLU A 374 -5.56 11.84 23.82
C GLU A 374 -6.38 10.58 24.06
N ALA A 375 -6.78 10.38 25.30
CA ALA A 375 -7.57 9.24 25.68
C ALA A 375 -8.96 9.29 25.03
N ALA A 376 -9.37 8.19 24.41
CA ALA A 376 -10.71 8.00 23.87
C ALA A 376 -11.59 7.23 24.85
N ASN A 377 -12.89 7.52 24.84
CA ASN A 377 -13.88 6.80 25.67
C ASN A 377 -14.05 5.33 25.27
N ASN A 378 -13.63 4.96 24.06
CA ASN A 378 -13.59 3.57 23.59
C ASN A 378 -12.20 3.01 23.92
N ASN A 379 -12.17 1.95 24.74
CA ASN A 379 -11.03 1.59 25.59
C ASN A 379 -9.69 1.32 24.87
N ASP A 380 -9.67 1.11 23.54
CA ASP A 380 -8.52 0.57 22.81
C ASP A 380 -7.97 1.45 21.67
N SER A 381 -8.47 2.68 21.47
CA SER A 381 -8.02 3.51 20.33
C SER A 381 -7.95 4.99 20.69
N PRO A 382 -6.80 5.50 21.19
CA PRO A 382 -6.63 6.91 21.47
C PRO A 382 -6.63 7.76 20.20
N TYR A 383 -6.89 9.06 20.34
CA TYR A 383 -6.56 10.03 19.30
C TYR A 383 -5.07 10.33 19.35
N VAL A 384 -4.40 10.27 18.20
CA VAL A 384 -2.95 10.35 18.12
C VAL A 384 -2.59 11.44 17.10
N HIS A 385 -1.78 12.39 17.54
CA HIS A 385 -1.23 13.44 16.69
C HIS A 385 0.30 13.38 16.77
N VAL A 386 0.93 13.24 15.62
CA VAL A 386 2.39 13.19 15.48
C VAL A 386 2.82 14.34 14.60
N ARG A 387 3.80 15.13 15.05
CA ARG A 387 4.43 16.17 14.24
C ARG A 387 5.95 15.98 14.26
N PRO A 388 6.64 16.05 13.12
CA PRO A 388 8.10 16.04 13.11
C PRO A 388 8.64 17.28 13.83
N VAL A 389 9.70 17.10 14.63
CA VAL A 389 10.49 18.24 15.14
C VAL A 389 11.35 18.70 13.96
N MET A 390 10.90 19.71 13.23
CA MET A 390 11.73 20.35 12.20
C MET A 390 12.99 20.93 12.86
N GLU A 391 14.17 20.56 12.36
CA GLU A 391 15.36 21.39 12.59
C GLU A 391 15.07 22.80 12.05
N PRO A 392 15.40 23.88 12.77
CA PRO A 392 15.06 25.22 12.35
C PRO A 392 16.04 25.69 11.26
N THR A 393 15.84 25.27 10.02
CA THR A 393 16.37 25.98 8.85
C THR A 393 15.33 26.07 7.72
N MET A 394 14.61 27.20 7.71
CA MET A 394 14.02 27.89 6.54
C MET A 394 12.94 27.13 5.71
N ARG A 395 11.78 27.69 5.30
CA ARG A 395 11.30 29.06 5.12
C ARG A 395 9.78 29.12 5.36
N LEU A 396 9.30 30.30 5.77
CA LEU A 396 7.96 30.77 5.41
C LEU A 396 7.80 30.68 3.88
N GLN A 397 6.89 29.83 3.41
CA GLN A 397 6.02 30.11 2.28
C GLN A 397 4.88 29.08 2.23
N ASN A 398 3.68 29.61 2.01
CA ASN A 398 2.38 28.94 1.82
C ASN A 398 1.61 28.55 3.08
N LEU A 399 1.06 29.58 3.72
CA LEU A 399 -0.26 29.50 4.36
C LEU A 399 -1.35 29.49 3.27
N SER A 400 -1.99 28.34 3.07
CA SER A 400 -3.41 28.17 2.66
C SER A 400 -3.64 26.66 2.48
N ALA A 401 -4.69 26.01 2.97
CA ALA A 401 -5.80 26.39 3.81
C ALA A 401 -6.13 25.17 4.70
N SER A 402 -6.32 25.41 5.99
CA SER A 402 -6.80 24.43 6.95
C SER A 402 -8.27 24.08 6.66
N LEU A 403 -8.55 22.79 6.43
CA LEU A 403 -9.89 22.24 6.63
C LEU A 403 -10.07 21.90 8.12
N PRO A 404 -11.28 22.02 8.69
CA PRO A 404 -11.49 21.80 10.10
C PRO A 404 -11.28 20.32 10.49
N GLU A 405 -10.32 20.11 11.38
CA GLU A 405 -10.07 18.86 12.11
C GLU A 405 -11.25 18.57 13.04
N SER A 406 -12.03 17.52 12.75
CA SER A 406 -12.75 16.70 13.73
C SER A 406 -13.55 15.61 13.02
N MET A 407 -12.86 14.60 12.49
CA MET A 407 -13.47 13.33 12.10
C MET A 407 -12.54 12.21 12.58
N SER A 408 -13.02 11.40 13.52
CA SER A 408 -12.28 10.32 14.14
C SER A 408 -11.73 9.34 13.10
N ALA A 409 -10.53 8.82 13.31
CA ALA A 409 -9.83 7.86 12.42
C ALA A 409 -10.69 6.62 12.03
N LEU A 410 -11.71 6.29 12.82
CA LEU A 410 -12.71 5.26 12.52
C LEU A 410 -13.63 5.59 11.33
N VAL A 411 -13.95 6.86 11.09
CA VAL A 411 -14.82 7.29 9.97
C VAL A 411 -14.04 7.31 8.64
N LEU A 412 -12.73 7.59 8.69
CA LEU A 412 -11.86 7.52 7.51
C LEU A 412 -11.54 6.08 7.11
N PHE A 413 -11.55 5.14 8.06
CA PHE A 413 -11.48 3.71 7.76
C PHE A 413 -12.75 3.23 7.02
N GLU A 414 -13.93 3.78 7.35
CA GLU A 414 -15.15 3.54 6.56
C GLU A 414 -15.12 4.21 5.19
N VAL A 415 -14.53 5.39 5.03
CA VAL A 415 -14.37 6.03 3.70
C VAL A 415 -13.35 5.30 2.84
N ALA A 416 -12.27 4.78 3.42
CA ALA A 416 -11.32 3.90 2.73
C ALA A 416 -11.96 2.54 2.40
N LEU A 417 -12.81 2.00 3.27
CA LEU A 417 -13.65 0.84 2.96
C LEU A 417 -14.73 1.14 1.93
N VAL A 418 -15.24 2.36 1.82
CA VAL A 418 -16.18 2.79 0.77
C VAL A 418 -15.47 3.04 -0.54
N ALA A 419 -14.23 3.54 -0.54
CA ALA A 419 -13.36 3.64 -1.71
C ALA A 419 -12.91 2.26 -2.18
N MET A 420 -12.51 1.37 -1.26
CA MET A 420 -12.24 -0.04 -1.53
C MET A 420 -13.52 -0.80 -1.89
N ALA A 421 -14.69 -0.44 -1.37
CA ALA A 421 -15.98 -0.97 -1.81
C ALA A 421 -16.37 -0.40 -3.16
N PHE A 422 -15.96 0.83 -3.53
CA PHE A 422 -16.16 1.38 -4.87
C PHE A 422 -15.26 0.67 -5.89
N VAL A 423 -14.00 0.42 -5.54
CA VAL A 423 -13.02 -0.38 -6.33
C VAL A 423 -13.44 -1.86 -6.39
N ALA A 424 -13.93 -2.43 -5.29
CA ALA A 424 -14.48 -3.77 -5.26
C ALA A 424 -15.82 -3.85 -6.01
N PHE A 425 -16.68 -2.83 -5.96
CA PHE A 425 -17.96 -2.78 -6.67
C PHE A 425 -17.78 -2.52 -8.17
N SER A 426 -16.77 -1.74 -8.58
CA SER A 426 -16.37 -1.58 -9.98
C SER A 426 -15.73 -2.86 -10.52
N ALA A 427 -14.87 -3.54 -9.75
CA ALA A 427 -14.33 -4.86 -10.08
C ALA A 427 -15.43 -5.95 -10.15
N PHE A 428 -16.38 -5.94 -9.21
CA PHE A 428 -17.48 -6.92 -9.13
C PHE A 428 -18.52 -6.72 -10.25
N LYS A 429 -18.90 -5.47 -10.58
CA LYS A 429 -19.78 -5.19 -11.73
C LYS A 429 -19.13 -5.53 -13.07
N PHE A 430 -17.80 -5.47 -13.17
CA PHE A 430 -17.08 -5.89 -14.38
C PHE A 430 -17.06 -7.43 -14.54
N LYS A 431 -16.88 -8.18 -13.43
CA LYS A 431 -16.98 -9.64 -13.40
C LYS A 431 -18.38 -10.14 -13.79
N GLN A 432 -19.43 -9.43 -13.37
CA GLN A 432 -20.83 -9.75 -13.71
C GLN A 432 -21.15 -9.51 -15.20
N ARG A 433 -20.54 -8.50 -15.85
CA ARG A 433 -20.68 -8.27 -17.30
C ARG A 433 -19.97 -9.33 -18.14
N ARG A 434 -18.81 -9.84 -17.70
CA ARG A 434 -18.07 -10.90 -18.40
C ARG A 434 -18.78 -12.26 -18.32
N MET A 435 -19.47 -12.53 -17.21
CA MET A 435 -20.34 -13.72 -17.08
C MET A 435 -21.56 -13.62 -18.01
N ARG A 436 -22.23 -12.47 -18.10
CA ARG A 436 -23.35 -12.26 -19.04
C ARG A 436 -22.97 -12.46 -20.51
N SER A 437 -21.75 -12.05 -20.91
CA SER A 437 -21.22 -12.29 -22.26
C SER A 437 -20.96 -13.77 -22.56
N LYS A 438 -20.61 -14.59 -21.56
CA LYS A 438 -20.43 -16.05 -21.73
C LYS A 438 -21.74 -16.84 -21.72
N TYR A 439 -22.82 -16.31 -21.12
CA TYR A 439 -24.13 -16.95 -21.12
C TYR A 439 -25.01 -16.55 -22.32
N GLN A 440 -24.72 -15.44 -23.02
CA GLN A 440 -25.40 -15.09 -24.28
C GLN A 440 -24.96 -15.95 -25.47
N THR A 441 -23.84 -16.67 -25.38
CA THR A 441 -23.35 -17.62 -26.39
C THR A 441 -23.73 -19.07 -26.08
N MET A 442 -24.54 -19.32 -25.05
CA MET A 442 -25.03 -20.65 -24.65
C MET A 442 -26.55 -20.68 -24.45
N LEU A 443 -27.28 -20.00 -25.34
CA LEU A 443 -28.70 -20.27 -25.56
C LEU A 443 -28.88 -20.64 -27.03
N PRO A 444 -29.53 -21.77 -27.35
CA PRO A 444 -29.78 -22.19 -28.72
C PRO A 444 -30.70 -21.23 -29.49
#